data_AF-A0A7C6LHX1-F1
#
_entry.id   AF-A0A7C6LHX1-F1
#
_cell.length_a   1.000
_cell.length_b   1.000
_cell.length_c   1.000
_cell.angle_alpha   90.00
_cell.angle_beta   90.00
_cell.angle_gamma   90.00
#
_symmetry.space_group_name_H-M   'P 1'
#
loop_
_entity.id
_entity.type
_entity.pdbx_description
1 polymer ?
#
loop_
_entity_poly.entity_id
_entity_poly.type
_entity_poly.pdbx_seq_one_letter_code
_entity_poly.pdbx_strand_id
1 'polypeptide(L)'
;MRSIWKGAVSFGLVNIPVKLYAATQNKSVSFHQLHRQCFTPIRYLKQCPHCQTEVPQEEIVRGYEYESGRFVVIEEADLAELPLPTTKTIEIMDFINLEEIDPIYFEKSYYLEPAEGAQKPYALLRLAMQQSGKAAVAKVALRHRESLCALRVFGKALALATMHYADEIRPVAQLEGIAEEPVLSGAEKEMALRLIENLTAAFEPEKYTDQYRTALLELIRNKASGKQIHEAPAIAPAAGKVVDLMAALEASIKATAEQKKKKAAPRSAPKRRTAVAAGAISTNGKAK
;
A
#
# COMPACT_ATOMS: atom_id res chain seq x y z
N MET A 1 7.15 0.86 16.46
CA MET A 1 6.17 -0.11 15.93
C MET A 1 5.96 -1.19 16.98
N ARG A 2 4.73 -1.68 17.18
CA ARG A 2 4.45 -2.79 18.12
C ARG A 2 4.42 -4.09 17.34
N SER A 3 5.05 -5.15 17.87
CA SER A 3 4.98 -6.48 17.25
C SER A 3 3.56 -6.99 17.34
N ILE A 4 3.01 -7.48 16.22
CA ILE A 4 1.66 -8.04 16.16
C ILE A 4 1.67 -9.56 16.35
N TRP A 5 2.81 -10.21 16.13
CA TRP A 5 2.97 -11.65 16.26
C TRP A 5 4.42 -12.02 16.58
N LYS A 6 4.61 -13.15 17.27
CA LYS A 6 5.90 -13.74 17.61
C LYS A 6 5.86 -15.22 17.27
N GLY A 7 6.91 -15.72 16.65
CA GLY A 7 7.02 -17.12 16.27
C GLY A 7 8.40 -17.40 15.69
N ALA A 8 8.50 -18.35 14.77
CA ALA A 8 9.77 -18.67 14.13
C ALA A 8 9.61 -18.93 12.62
N VAL A 9 10.65 -18.66 11.84
CA VAL A 9 10.76 -19.11 10.45
C VAL A 9 11.40 -20.48 10.45
N SER A 10 10.75 -21.48 9.86
CA SER A 10 11.27 -22.84 9.74
C SER A 10 11.47 -23.23 8.28
N PHE A 11 12.55 -23.97 8.02
CA PHE A 11 12.77 -24.66 6.76
C PHE A 11 13.70 -25.86 7.00
N GLY A 12 13.23 -27.06 6.69
CA GLY A 12 13.93 -28.30 7.06
C GLY A 12 14.17 -28.37 8.57
N LEU A 13 15.44 -28.40 8.99
CA LEU A 13 15.86 -28.48 10.40
C LEU A 13 16.19 -27.11 11.02
N VAL A 14 16.10 -26.03 10.24
CA VAL A 14 16.45 -24.69 10.72
C VAL A 14 15.21 -24.03 11.30
N ASN A 15 15.33 -23.46 12.49
CA ASN A 15 14.27 -22.73 13.17
C ASN A 15 14.80 -21.40 13.69
N ILE A 16 14.25 -20.28 13.20
CA ILE A 16 14.76 -18.93 13.46
C ILE A 16 13.66 -18.11 14.15
N PRO A 17 13.74 -17.87 15.46
CA PRO A 17 12.80 -17.02 16.16
C PRO A 17 12.73 -15.59 15.60
N VAL A 18 11.51 -15.10 15.36
CA VAL A 18 11.23 -13.77 14.78
C VAL A 18 10.05 -13.07 15.45
N LYS A 19 10.02 -11.75 15.31
CA LYS A 19 8.88 -10.87 15.60
C LYS A 19 8.36 -10.28 14.30
N LEU A 20 7.05 -10.16 14.18
CA LEU A 20 6.39 -9.66 12.99
C LEU A 20 5.69 -8.32 13.28
N TYR A 21 5.87 -7.36 12.37
CA TYR A 21 5.37 -5.98 12.45
C TYR A 21 4.62 -5.62 11.18
N ALA A 22 3.54 -4.83 11.25
CA ALA A 22 2.89 -4.30 10.06
C ALA A 22 3.84 -3.38 9.27
N ALA A 23 3.99 -3.61 7.97
CA ALA A 23 4.80 -2.77 7.09
C ALA A 23 4.00 -1.59 6.51
N THR A 24 2.68 -1.70 6.48
CA THR A 24 1.77 -0.67 5.99
C THR A 24 0.88 -0.15 7.12
N GLN A 25 0.47 1.11 6.98
CA GLN A 25 -0.48 1.75 7.88
C GLN A 25 -1.51 2.51 7.06
N ASN A 26 -2.79 2.26 7.33
CA ASN A 26 -3.86 3.06 6.75
C ASN A 26 -3.82 4.48 7.34
N LYS A 27 -3.81 5.48 6.46
CA LYS A 27 -3.79 6.91 6.81
C LYS A 27 -5.05 7.63 6.31
N SER A 28 -6.14 6.91 6.04
CA SER A 28 -7.42 7.51 5.70
C SER A 28 -7.96 8.34 6.87
N VAL A 29 -8.73 9.38 6.56
CA VAL A 29 -9.44 10.17 7.56
C VAL A 29 -10.66 9.38 8.01
N SER A 30 -10.77 9.12 9.32
CA SER A 30 -11.94 8.45 9.91
C SER A 30 -12.95 9.49 10.39
N PHE A 31 -14.24 9.19 10.22
CA PHE A 31 -15.33 10.03 10.68
C PHE A 31 -16.19 9.26 11.68
N HIS A 32 -16.54 9.93 12.78
CA HIS A 32 -17.61 9.47 13.64
C HIS A 32 -18.95 9.86 13.02
N GLN A 33 -19.92 8.95 13.08
CA GLN A 33 -21.30 9.27 12.74
C GLN A 33 -21.92 9.99 13.92
N LEU A 34 -22.47 11.18 13.66
CA LEU A 34 -23.07 12.03 14.69
C LEU A 34 -24.57 12.16 14.43
N HIS A 35 -25.37 12.22 15.50
CA HIS A 35 -26.78 12.57 15.39
C HIS A 35 -26.93 13.99 14.86
N ARG A 36 -27.68 14.18 13.78
CA ARG A 36 -27.76 15.48 13.07
C ARG A 36 -28.26 16.64 13.94
N GLN A 37 -29.11 16.38 14.94
CA GLN A 37 -29.71 17.45 15.74
C GLN A 37 -28.78 17.93 16.87
N CYS A 38 -28.15 17.01 17.60
CA CYS A 38 -27.31 17.35 18.77
C CYS A 38 -25.82 17.10 18.58
N PHE A 39 -25.40 16.60 17.40
CA PHE A 39 -24.02 16.28 17.05
C PHE A 39 -23.32 15.29 17.99
N THR A 40 -24.09 14.48 18.73
CA THR A 40 -23.54 13.43 19.59
C THR A 40 -23.18 12.19 18.78
N PRO A 41 -22.05 11.51 19.07
CA PRO A 41 -21.72 10.24 18.43
C PRO A 41 -22.82 9.19 18.57
N ILE A 42 -23.13 8.49 17.47
CA ILE A 42 -24.12 7.42 17.45
C ILE A 42 -23.52 6.18 18.13
N ARG A 43 -24.31 5.54 19.01
CA ARG A 43 -24.01 4.23 19.59
C ARG A 43 -24.94 3.19 18.95
N TYR A 44 -24.36 2.07 18.54
CA TYR A 44 -25.10 0.92 18.02
C TYR A 44 -25.36 -0.08 19.15
N LEU A 45 -26.59 -0.60 19.20
CA LEU A 45 -26.98 -1.70 20.08
C LEU A 45 -27.30 -2.90 19.20
N LYS A 46 -26.81 -4.08 19.59
CA LYS A 46 -27.14 -5.34 18.91
C LYS A 46 -28.38 -5.91 19.58
N GLN A 47 -29.44 -6.14 18.81
CA GLN A 47 -30.71 -6.65 19.34
C GLN A 47 -31.06 -7.95 18.62
N CYS A 48 -31.48 -8.97 19.36
CA CYS A 48 -31.98 -10.19 18.75
C CYS A 48 -33.45 -10.00 18.36
N PRO A 49 -33.83 -10.26 17.10
CA PRO A 49 -35.19 -10.03 16.62
C PRO A 49 -36.22 -10.99 17.25
N HIS A 50 -35.79 -12.15 17.76
CA HIS A 50 -36.67 -13.13 18.37
C HIS A 50 -37.06 -12.77 19.81
N CYS A 51 -36.07 -12.49 20.68
CA CYS A 51 -36.32 -12.12 22.08
C CYS A 51 -36.49 -10.61 22.28
N GLN A 52 -36.29 -9.79 21.24
CA GLN A 52 -36.42 -8.33 21.26
C GLN A 52 -35.57 -7.62 22.35
N THR A 53 -34.49 -8.23 22.78
CA THR A 53 -33.59 -7.70 23.82
C THR A 53 -32.23 -7.36 23.25
N GLU A 54 -31.56 -6.40 23.87
CA GLU A 54 -30.16 -6.11 23.59
C GLU A 54 -29.31 -7.32 23.97
N VAL A 55 -28.43 -7.71 23.06
CA VAL A 55 -27.53 -8.86 23.23
C VAL A 55 -26.12 -8.32 23.44
N PRO A 56 -25.51 -8.58 24.61
CA PRO A 56 -24.12 -8.22 24.87
C PRO A 56 -23.17 -9.04 23.97
N GLN A 57 -21.97 -8.52 23.72
CA GLN A 57 -21.03 -9.12 22.75
C GLN A 57 -20.63 -10.56 23.15
N GLU A 58 -20.58 -10.83 24.44
CA GLU A 58 -20.19 -12.09 25.05
C GLU A 58 -21.21 -13.21 24.80
N GLU A 59 -22.48 -12.86 24.55
CA GLU A 59 -23.57 -13.80 24.24
C GLU A 59 -23.70 -14.07 22.73
N ILE A 60 -22.88 -13.42 21.90
CA ILE A 60 -22.94 -13.56 20.44
C ILE A 60 -21.94 -14.63 19.99
N VAL A 61 -22.49 -15.76 19.53
CA VAL A 61 -21.72 -16.87 18.95
C VAL A 61 -21.64 -16.76 17.41
N ARG A 62 -20.68 -17.49 16.81
CA ARG A 62 -20.53 -17.58 15.36
C ARG A 62 -21.29 -18.80 14.84
N GLY A 63 -22.22 -18.60 13.90
CA GLY A 63 -22.94 -19.68 13.23
C GLY A 63 -22.55 -19.79 11.76
N TYR A 64 -22.34 -21.00 11.28
CA TYR A 64 -22.23 -21.32 9.85
C TYR A 64 -23.56 -21.91 9.36
N GLU A 65 -24.20 -21.25 8.41
CA GLU A 65 -25.46 -21.72 7.81
C GLU A 65 -25.14 -22.79 6.76
N TYR A 66 -25.51 -24.04 7.03
CA TYR A 66 -25.29 -25.16 6.11
C TYR A 66 -26.53 -25.51 5.28
N GLU A 67 -27.71 -25.13 5.78
CA GLU A 67 -29.01 -25.19 5.11
C GLU A 67 -29.82 -23.98 5.59
N SER A 68 -30.78 -23.50 4.78
CA SER A 68 -31.58 -22.33 5.13
C SER A 68 -32.22 -22.43 6.52
N GLY A 69 -31.82 -21.54 7.41
CA GLY A 69 -32.29 -21.49 8.81
C GLY A 69 -31.67 -22.53 9.75
N ARG A 70 -30.70 -23.34 9.30
CA ARG A 70 -29.95 -24.30 10.13
C ARG A 70 -28.49 -23.91 10.23
N PHE A 71 -28.03 -23.76 11.47
CA PHE A 71 -26.71 -23.24 11.77
C PHE A 71 -25.90 -24.25 12.59
N VAL A 72 -24.62 -24.39 12.26
CA VAL A 72 -23.63 -25.02 13.14
C VAL A 72 -22.92 -23.91 13.89
N VAL A 73 -22.94 -23.96 15.23
CA VAL A 73 -22.18 -23.01 16.06
C VAL A 73 -20.71 -23.41 16.02
N ILE A 74 -19.83 -22.43 15.83
CA ILE A 74 -18.38 -22.59 15.85
C ILE A 74 -17.84 -21.78 17.02
N GLU A 75 -17.33 -22.48 18.02
CA GLU A 75 -16.72 -21.89 19.22
C GLU A 75 -15.21 -21.67 19.01
N GLU A 76 -14.60 -20.88 19.89
CA GLU A 76 -13.14 -20.70 19.87
C GLU A 76 -12.39 -22.01 20.15
N ALA A 77 -12.98 -22.91 20.95
CA ALA A 77 -12.43 -24.24 21.22
C ALA A 77 -12.35 -25.10 19.95
N ASP A 78 -13.41 -25.12 19.15
CA ASP A 78 -13.44 -25.83 17.85
C ASP A 78 -12.32 -25.34 16.92
N LEU A 79 -12.08 -24.02 16.92
CA LEU A 79 -11.02 -23.41 16.11
C LEU A 79 -9.62 -23.71 16.66
N ALA A 80 -9.48 -23.90 17.97
CA ALA A 80 -8.20 -24.21 18.61
C ALA A 80 -7.79 -25.68 18.40
N GLU A 81 -8.75 -26.58 18.22
CA GLU A 81 -8.50 -28.00 17.90
C GLU A 81 -8.16 -28.24 16.43
N LEU A 82 -8.33 -27.22 15.57
CA LEU A 82 -7.91 -27.33 14.18
C LEU A 82 -6.42 -27.69 14.11
N PRO A 83 -6.03 -28.77 13.39
CA PRO A 83 -4.66 -29.21 13.31
C PRO A 83 -3.87 -28.29 12.36
N LEU A 84 -3.60 -27.05 12.81
CA LEU A 84 -2.78 -26.10 12.09
C LEU A 84 -1.32 -26.30 12.53
N PRO A 85 -0.48 -27.02 11.76
CA PRO A 85 0.94 -27.22 12.10
C PRO A 85 1.72 -25.88 12.22
N THR A 86 1.16 -24.80 11.68
CA THR A 86 1.77 -23.46 11.56
C THR A 86 1.46 -22.51 12.71
N THR A 87 0.83 -22.97 13.80
CA THR A 87 0.29 -22.12 14.90
C THR A 87 1.25 -21.02 15.41
N LYS A 88 2.57 -21.25 15.40
CA LYS A 88 3.60 -20.22 15.72
C LYS A 88 4.79 -20.22 14.76
N THR A 89 4.59 -20.71 13.54
CA THR A 89 5.68 -20.96 12.60
C THR A 89 5.34 -20.42 11.22
N ILE A 90 6.31 -19.75 10.62
CA ILE A 90 6.34 -19.44 9.19
C ILE A 90 7.11 -20.60 8.54
N GLU A 91 6.39 -21.56 7.99
CA GLU A 91 6.97 -22.74 7.37
C GLU A 91 7.25 -22.47 5.90
N ILE A 92 8.53 -22.38 5.53
CA ILE A 92 8.95 -22.23 4.14
C ILE A 92 8.81 -23.57 3.43
N MET A 93 8.07 -23.56 2.33
CA MET A 93 7.84 -24.72 1.47
C MET A 93 8.81 -24.69 0.28
N ASP A 94 8.92 -23.53 -0.39
CA ASP A 94 9.65 -23.41 -1.65
C ASP A 94 10.45 -22.11 -1.73
N PHE A 95 11.49 -22.09 -2.58
CA PHE A 95 12.19 -20.88 -3.01
C PHE A 95 12.02 -20.67 -4.51
N ILE A 96 11.39 -19.57 -4.92
CA ILE A 96 11.05 -19.26 -6.32
C ILE A 96 11.58 -17.88 -6.74
N ASN A 97 11.57 -17.56 -8.04
CA ASN A 97 11.84 -16.18 -8.44
C ASN A 97 10.64 -15.30 -8.09
N LEU A 98 10.89 -14.09 -7.58
CA LEU A 98 9.81 -13.18 -7.17
C LEU A 98 8.88 -12.80 -8.34
N GLU A 99 9.42 -12.76 -9.57
CA GLU A 99 8.68 -12.46 -10.80
C GLU A 99 7.67 -13.53 -11.20
N GLU A 100 7.76 -14.74 -10.65
CA GLU A 100 6.78 -15.82 -10.86
C GLU A 100 5.50 -15.58 -10.04
N ILE A 101 5.55 -14.69 -9.04
CA ILE A 101 4.39 -14.33 -8.23
C ILE A 101 3.74 -13.08 -8.83
N ASP A 102 2.63 -13.26 -9.54
CA ASP A 102 1.84 -12.14 -10.04
C ASP A 102 1.40 -11.22 -8.88
N PRO A 103 1.49 -9.89 -9.01
CA PRO A 103 1.08 -8.96 -7.95
C PRO A 103 -0.33 -9.16 -7.40
N ILE A 104 -1.25 -9.75 -8.18
CA ILE A 104 -2.62 -10.07 -7.75
C ILE A 104 -2.67 -11.00 -6.53
N TYR A 105 -1.62 -11.80 -6.31
CA TYR A 105 -1.55 -12.68 -5.16
C TYR A 105 -1.29 -11.93 -3.86
N PHE A 106 -0.61 -10.78 -3.86
CA PHE A 106 -0.21 -10.09 -2.62
C PHE A 106 -1.36 -9.32 -1.95
N GLU A 107 -1.54 -9.52 -0.64
CA GLU A 107 -2.58 -8.85 0.15
C GLU A 107 -2.00 -7.84 1.17
N LYS A 108 -1.32 -8.31 2.22
CA LYS A 108 -0.79 -7.46 3.30
C LYS A 108 0.69 -7.69 3.53
N SER A 109 1.44 -6.60 3.68
CA SER A 109 2.88 -6.63 3.93
C SER A 109 3.25 -6.43 5.40
N TYR A 110 4.26 -7.16 5.84
CA TYR A 110 4.80 -7.18 7.19
C TYR A 110 6.33 -7.20 7.15
N TYR A 111 6.97 -6.74 8.22
CA TYR A 111 8.41 -6.86 8.45
C TYR A 111 8.67 -7.92 9.50
N LEU A 112 9.72 -8.72 9.27
CA LEU A 112 10.29 -9.62 10.26
C LEU A 112 11.54 -9.00 10.89
N GLU A 113 11.66 -9.20 12.19
CA GLU A 113 12.84 -8.88 12.98
C GLU A 113 13.27 -10.16 13.70
N PRO A 114 14.58 -10.48 13.76
CA PRO A 114 15.03 -11.61 14.58
C PRO A 114 14.70 -11.37 16.05
N ALA A 115 14.25 -12.41 16.75
CA ALA A 115 14.20 -12.35 18.20
C ALA A 115 15.63 -12.33 18.78
N GLU A 116 15.72 -12.08 20.08
CA GLU A 116 17.00 -12.08 20.79
C GLU A 116 17.68 -13.45 20.67
N GLY A 117 18.98 -13.46 20.32
CA GLY A 117 19.75 -14.68 20.07
C GLY A 117 19.65 -15.23 18.64
N ALA A 118 18.70 -14.77 17.83
CA ALA A 118 18.46 -15.28 16.47
C ALA A 118 19.13 -14.44 15.36
N GLN A 119 19.95 -13.43 15.70
CA GLN A 119 20.46 -12.46 14.74
C GLN A 119 21.37 -13.09 13.67
N LYS A 120 22.26 -14.01 14.07
CA LYS A 120 23.19 -14.68 13.16
C LYS A 120 22.49 -15.59 12.13
N PRO A 121 21.63 -16.55 12.53
CA PRO A 121 20.92 -17.38 11.55
C PRO A 121 19.95 -16.57 10.68
N TYR A 122 19.30 -15.54 11.23
CA TYR A 122 18.46 -14.63 10.45
C TYR A 122 19.25 -13.87 9.37
N ALA A 123 20.42 -13.33 9.73
CA ALA A 123 21.29 -12.64 8.78
C ALA A 123 21.81 -13.60 7.69
N LEU A 124 22.10 -14.85 8.04
CA LEU A 124 22.53 -15.88 7.09
C LEU A 124 21.42 -16.21 6.09
N LEU A 125 20.19 -16.43 6.55
CA LEU A 125 19.03 -16.66 5.67
C LEU A 125 18.83 -15.47 4.73
N ARG A 126 18.82 -14.25 5.27
CA ARG A 126 18.67 -13.02 4.48
C ARG A 126 19.77 -12.88 3.42
N LEU A 127 21.03 -13.17 3.78
CA LEU A 127 22.15 -13.13 2.84
C LEU A 127 22.01 -14.18 1.74
N ALA A 128 21.66 -15.41 2.10
CA ALA A 128 21.46 -16.50 1.14
C ALA A 128 20.35 -16.18 0.14
N MET A 129 19.20 -15.69 0.62
CA MET A 129 18.09 -15.24 -0.24
C MET A 129 18.49 -14.06 -1.14
N GLN A 130 19.27 -13.13 -0.61
CA GLN A 130 19.75 -11.97 -1.38
C GLN A 130 20.71 -12.40 -2.50
N GLN A 131 21.61 -13.34 -2.23
CA GLN A 131 22.57 -13.85 -3.23
C GLN A 131 21.91 -14.75 -4.27
N SER A 132 20.93 -15.55 -3.87
CA SER A 132 20.19 -16.42 -4.81
C SER A 132 19.15 -15.68 -5.64
N GLY A 133 18.74 -14.47 -5.21
CA GLY A 133 17.67 -13.71 -5.86
C GLY A 133 16.27 -14.32 -5.66
N LYS A 134 16.13 -15.30 -4.75
CA LYS A 134 14.88 -16.04 -4.54
C LYS A 134 14.02 -15.42 -3.45
N ALA A 135 12.71 -15.53 -3.62
CA ALA A 135 11.72 -15.37 -2.57
C ALA A 135 11.31 -16.75 -2.04
N ALA A 136 10.92 -16.83 -0.77
CA ALA A 136 10.39 -18.05 -0.18
C ALA A 136 8.86 -18.03 -0.21
N VAL A 137 8.22 -19.11 -0.66
CA VAL A 137 6.79 -19.35 -0.44
C VAL A 137 6.65 -20.12 0.86
N ALA A 138 5.76 -19.65 1.73
CA ALA A 138 5.61 -20.17 3.07
C ALA A 138 4.15 -20.16 3.53
N LYS A 139 3.85 -20.93 4.57
CA LYS A 139 2.58 -20.86 5.30
C LYS A 139 2.79 -20.26 6.67
N VAL A 140 1.84 -19.46 7.11
CA VAL A 140 1.87 -18.84 8.45
C VAL A 140 0.48 -18.83 9.06
N ALA A 141 0.35 -19.25 10.32
CA ALA A 141 -0.87 -19.00 11.08
C ALA A 141 -0.82 -17.59 11.70
N LEU A 142 -1.62 -16.68 11.15
CA LEU A 142 -1.82 -15.36 11.75
C LEU A 142 -3.22 -15.32 12.37
N ARG A 143 -3.26 -15.12 13.69
CA ARG A 143 -4.49 -15.15 14.51
C ARG A 143 -5.17 -16.53 14.46
N HIS A 144 -6.19 -16.69 13.62
CA HIS A 144 -7.04 -17.90 13.53
C HIS A 144 -7.10 -18.49 12.11
N ARG A 145 -6.23 -18.04 11.19
CA ARG A 145 -6.23 -18.51 9.81
C ARG A 145 -4.80 -18.78 9.36
N GLU A 146 -4.57 -19.98 8.83
CA GLU A 146 -3.37 -20.27 8.05
C GLU A 146 -3.47 -19.50 6.72
N SER A 147 -2.42 -18.77 6.38
CA SER A 147 -2.31 -18.00 5.15
C SER A 147 -1.07 -18.43 4.38
N LEU A 148 -1.21 -18.52 3.06
CA LEU A 148 -0.08 -18.55 2.17
C LEU A 148 0.64 -17.19 2.24
N CYS A 149 1.97 -17.18 2.14
CA CYS A 149 2.74 -15.95 2.16
C CYS A 149 4.02 -16.07 1.34
N ALA A 150 4.53 -14.93 0.88
CA ALA A 150 5.85 -14.81 0.30
C ALA A 150 6.78 -14.07 1.25
N LEU A 151 7.99 -14.59 1.42
CA LEU A 151 9.05 -13.98 2.18
C LEU A 151 10.16 -13.51 1.23
N ARG A 152 10.56 -12.26 1.34
CA ARG A 152 11.59 -11.66 0.47
C ARG A 152 12.52 -10.74 1.25
N VAL A 153 13.71 -10.52 0.73
CA VAL A 153 14.66 -9.56 1.30
C VAL A 153 14.16 -8.13 1.08
N PHE A 154 14.16 -7.32 2.13
CA PHE A 154 13.84 -5.89 2.06
C PHE A 154 14.81 -5.09 2.94
N GLY A 155 15.85 -4.56 2.32
CA GLY A 155 16.94 -3.90 3.03
C GLY A 155 17.63 -4.84 4.03
N LYS A 156 17.61 -4.47 5.32
CA LYS A 156 18.17 -5.28 6.42
C LYS A 156 17.16 -6.24 7.06
N ALA A 157 15.92 -6.24 6.60
CA ALA A 157 14.85 -7.11 7.08
C ALA A 157 14.44 -8.14 6.02
N LEU A 158 13.65 -9.12 6.44
CA LEU A 158 12.80 -9.93 5.58
C LEU A 158 11.40 -9.31 5.63
N ALA A 159 10.80 -9.12 4.47
CA ALA A 159 9.41 -8.72 4.33
C ALA A 159 8.57 -9.96 4.05
N LEU A 160 7.45 -10.09 4.76
CA LEU A 160 6.44 -11.12 4.53
C LEU A 160 5.22 -10.45 3.90
N ALA A 161 4.74 -10.98 2.79
CA ALA A 161 3.47 -10.60 2.19
C ALA A 161 2.50 -11.78 2.29
N THR A 162 1.35 -11.62 2.96
CA THR A 162 0.27 -12.63 2.86
C THR A 162 -0.23 -12.67 1.42
N MET A 163 -0.63 -13.86 0.99
CA MET A 163 -1.10 -14.11 -0.36
C MET A 163 -2.49 -14.71 -0.38
N HIS A 164 -3.25 -14.36 -1.42
CA HIS A 164 -4.44 -15.07 -1.82
C HIS A 164 -4.08 -16.48 -2.30
N TYR A 165 -4.95 -17.44 -2.05
CA TYR A 165 -4.89 -18.74 -2.71
C TYR A 165 -5.42 -18.61 -4.14
N ALA A 166 -5.04 -19.55 -5.01
CA ALA A 166 -5.42 -19.50 -6.43
C ALA A 166 -6.94 -19.52 -6.65
N ASP A 167 -7.69 -20.21 -5.79
CA ASP A 167 -9.15 -20.29 -5.79
C ASP A 167 -9.85 -19.03 -5.25
N GLU A 168 -9.12 -18.15 -4.55
CA GLU A 168 -9.62 -16.83 -4.13
C GLU A 168 -9.52 -15.78 -5.26
N ILE A 169 -8.77 -16.08 -6.33
CA ILE A 169 -8.58 -15.18 -7.46
C ILE A 169 -9.66 -15.46 -8.52
N ARG A 170 -10.41 -14.41 -8.87
CA ARG A 170 -11.44 -14.52 -9.91
C ARG A 170 -10.81 -14.72 -11.29
N PRO A 171 -11.34 -15.64 -12.10
CA PRO A 171 -10.77 -15.93 -13.42
C PRO A 171 -11.04 -14.78 -14.39
N VAL A 172 -10.00 -14.40 -15.16
CA VAL A 172 -10.06 -13.36 -16.19
C VAL A 172 -11.11 -13.67 -17.27
N ALA A 173 -11.38 -14.95 -17.52
CA ALA A 173 -12.38 -15.41 -18.49
C ALA A 173 -13.82 -14.95 -18.20
N GLN A 174 -14.12 -14.45 -16.98
CA GLN A 174 -15.42 -13.86 -16.66
C GLN A 174 -15.59 -12.43 -17.22
N LEU A 175 -14.56 -11.83 -17.81
CA LEU A 175 -14.61 -10.49 -18.37
C LEU A 175 -15.05 -10.53 -19.84
N GLU A 176 -16.32 -10.23 -20.10
CA GLU A 176 -16.90 -10.26 -21.45
C GLU A 176 -16.27 -9.22 -22.39
N GLY A 177 -15.91 -8.04 -21.89
CA GLY A 177 -15.39 -6.93 -22.70
C GLY A 177 -14.00 -7.12 -23.30
N ILE A 178 -13.32 -8.22 -22.99
CA ILE A 178 -11.98 -8.56 -23.51
C ILE A 178 -11.94 -9.95 -24.14
N ALA A 179 -13.11 -10.58 -24.35
CA ALA A 179 -13.20 -11.92 -24.91
C ALA A 179 -12.77 -11.97 -26.39
N GLU A 180 -12.98 -10.88 -27.13
CA GLU A 180 -12.58 -10.75 -28.53
C GLU A 180 -11.37 -9.81 -28.65
N GLU A 181 -10.33 -10.25 -29.37
CA GLU A 181 -9.19 -9.39 -29.68
C GLU A 181 -9.48 -8.51 -30.91
N PRO A 182 -9.42 -7.18 -30.80
CA PRO A 182 -9.62 -6.29 -31.94
C PRO A 182 -8.44 -6.35 -32.91
N VAL A 183 -8.72 -6.18 -34.20
CA VAL A 183 -7.68 -6.03 -35.23
C VAL A 183 -7.07 -4.63 -35.13
N LEU A 184 -5.76 -4.57 -34.89
CA LEU A 184 -5.02 -3.32 -34.73
C LEU A 184 -4.03 -3.14 -35.89
N SER A 185 -4.02 -1.96 -36.52
CA SER A 185 -3.09 -1.62 -37.59
C SER A 185 -1.66 -1.40 -37.07
N GLY A 186 -0.67 -1.52 -37.96
CA GLY A 186 0.73 -1.28 -37.60
C GLY A 186 1.00 0.16 -37.13
N ALA A 187 0.35 1.15 -37.76
CA ALA A 187 0.50 2.55 -37.41
C ALA A 187 -0.06 2.87 -36.01
N GLU A 188 -1.20 2.29 -35.64
CA GLU A 188 -1.78 2.44 -34.29
C GLU A 188 -0.86 1.84 -33.22
N LYS A 189 -0.30 0.65 -33.48
CA LYS A 189 0.66 0.00 -32.58
C LYS A 189 1.91 0.85 -32.37
N GLU A 190 2.49 1.37 -33.46
CA GLU A 190 3.71 2.20 -33.37
C GLU A 190 3.45 3.50 -32.61
N MET A 191 2.32 4.15 -32.86
CA MET A 191 1.92 5.36 -32.15
C MET A 191 1.72 5.10 -30.65
N ALA A 192 1.06 4.01 -30.29
CA ALA A 192 0.87 3.60 -28.90
C ALA A 192 2.20 3.34 -28.19
N LEU A 193 3.15 2.66 -28.84
CA LEU A 193 4.48 2.40 -28.29
C LEU A 193 5.26 3.69 -28.04
N ARG A 194 5.25 4.64 -29.00
CA ARG A 194 5.91 5.94 -28.83
C ARG A 194 5.34 6.76 -27.68
N LEU A 195 4.03 6.65 -27.43
CA LEU A 195 3.39 7.30 -26.29
C LEU A 195 3.83 6.71 -24.96
N ILE A 196 3.84 5.38 -24.86
CA ILE A 196 4.31 4.68 -23.66
C ILE A 196 5.76 5.08 -23.38
N GLU A 197 6.63 5.07 -24.39
CA GLU A 197 8.03 5.48 -24.25
C GLU A 197 8.15 6.94 -23.77
N ASN A 198 7.36 7.84 -24.34
CA ASN A 198 7.37 9.26 -23.94
C ASN A 198 6.91 9.50 -22.50
N LEU A 199 5.98 8.68 -22.00
CA LEU A 199 5.43 8.73 -20.65
C LEU A 199 6.16 7.84 -19.65
N THR A 200 7.12 7.03 -20.10
CA THR A 200 7.91 6.15 -19.23
C THR A 200 8.85 6.98 -18.36
N ALA A 201 8.83 6.71 -17.06
CA ALA A 201 9.70 7.34 -16.07
C ALA A 201 10.07 6.33 -14.98
N ALA A 202 11.17 6.57 -14.28
CA ALA A 202 11.52 5.79 -13.10
C ALA A 202 10.45 5.94 -12.00
N PHE A 203 10.11 4.83 -11.34
CA PHE A 203 9.18 4.84 -10.24
C PHE A 203 9.83 5.43 -8.98
N GLU A 204 9.39 6.62 -8.60
CA GLU A 204 9.80 7.31 -7.37
C GLU A 204 8.54 7.50 -6.50
N PRO A 205 8.29 6.64 -5.50
CA PRO A 205 7.06 6.63 -4.71
C PRO A 205 6.68 7.99 -4.13
N GLU A 206 7.68 8.78 -3.72
CA GLU A 206 7.52 10.06 -3.04
C GLU A 206 6.91 11.14 -3.95
N LYS A 207 6.93 10.97 -5.28
CA LYS A 207 6.26 11.88 -6.22
C LYS A 207 4.75 11.77 -6.16
N TYR A 208 4.22 10.63 -5.73
CA TYR A 208 2.80 10.35 -5.73
C TYR A 208 2.22 10.65 -4.35
N THR A 209 1.35 11.66 -4.28
CA THR A 209 0.73 12.10 -3.03
C THR A 209 -0.78 11.90 -3.10
N ASP A 210 -1.37 11.58 -1.94
CA ASP A 210 -2.81 11.48 -1.79
C ASP A 210 -3.43 12.88 -1.76
N GLN A 211 -3.77 13.37 -2.96
CA GLN A 211 -4.35 14.69 -3.16
C GLN A 211 -5.72 14.81 -2.47
N TYR A 212 -6.50 13.74 -2.48
CA TYR A 212 -7.81 13.70 -1.83
C TYR A 212 -7.68 13.90 -0.32
N ARG A 213 -6.81 13.13 0.35
CA ARG A 213 -6.58 13.28 1.79
C ARG A 213 -6.07 14.66 2.13
N THR A 214 -5.18 15.22 1.31
CA THR A 214 -4.65 16.57 1.51
C THR A 214 -5.76 17.61 1.46
N ALA A 215 -6.58 17.58 0.41
CA ALA A 215 -7.73 18.48 0.26
C ALA A 215 -8.77 18.29 1.38
N LEU A 216 -9.03 17.05 1.80
CA LEU A 216 -9.97 16.75 2.87
C LEU A 216 -9.50 17.29 4.23
N LEU A 217 -8.21 17.13 4.56
CA LEU A 217 -7.64 17.67 5.79
C LEU A 217 -7.66 19.21 5.79
N GLU A 218 -7.41 19.83 4.65
CA GLU A 218 -7.52 21.28 4.50
C GLU A 218 -8.96 21.77 4.70
N LEU A 219 -9.94 21.10 4.08
CA LEU A 219 -11.36 21.37 4.28
C LEU A 219 -11.75 21.27 5.77
N ILE A 220 -11.28 20.24 6.46
CA ILE A 220 -11.52 20.04 7.90
C ILE A 220 -10.91 21.20 8.71
N ARG A 221 -9.66 21.60 8.43
CA ARG A 221 -9.00 22.72 9.12
C ARG A 221 -9.70 24.05 8.88
N ASN A 222 -10.15 24.31 7.65
CA ASN A 222 -10.89 25.53 7.32
C ASN A 222 -12.22 25.59 8.06
N LYS A 223 -12.99 24.48 8.06
CA LYS A 223 -14.24 24.39 8.85
C LYS A 223 -14.00 24.52 10.35
N ALA A 224 -12.94 23.91 10.88
CA ALA A 224 -12.61 23.98 12.31
C ALA A 224 -12.16 25.38 12.76
N SER A 225 -11.54 26.17 11.88
CA SER A 225 -11.08 27.54 12.17
C SER A 225 -12.14 28.61 11.94
N GLY A 226 -13.39 28.23 11.66
CA GLY A 226 -14.49 29.17 11.41
C GLY A 226 -14.42 29.87 10.05
N LYS A 227 -13.43 29.53 9.21
CA LYS A 227 -13.36 29.99 7.82
C LYS A 227 -14.36 29.19 7.00
N GLN A 228 -15.60 29.68 6.88
CA GLN A 228 -16.56 29.20 5.89
C GLN A 228 -16.09 29.61 4.48
N ILE A 229 -15.04 28.98 3.98
CA ILE A 229 -14.62 29.15 2.59
C ILE A 229 -15.55 28.29 1.74
N HIS A 230 -16.55 28.93 1.16
CA HIS A 230 -17.24 28.42 -0.01
C HIS A 230 -16.56 29.00 -1.25
N GLU A 231 -15.44 28.41 -1.65
CA GLU A 231 -14.99 28.51 -3.03
C GLU A 231 -15.18 27.14 -3.66
N ALA A 232 -16.21 27.02 -4.48
CA ALA A 232 -16.28 25.93 -5.43
C ALA A 232 -15.09 26.09 -6.39
N PRO A 233 -14.21 25.09 -6.56
CA PRO A 233 -13.33 25.13 -7.71
C PRO A 233 -14.24 25.17 -8.94
N ALA A 234 -14.09 26.21 -9.75
CA ALA A 234 -14.71 26.26 -11.07
C ALA A 234 -14.11 25.11 -11.89
N ILE A 235 -14.76 23.95 -11.86
CA ILE A 235 -14.54 22.93 -12.88
C ILE A 235 -15.21 23.50 -14.12
N ALA A 236 -14.42 24.20 -14.94
CA ALA A 236 -14.83 24.42 -16.32
C ALA A 236 -15.16 23.03 -16.89
N PRO A 237 -16.38 22.80 -17.40
CA PRO A 237 -16.67 21.54 -18.05
C PRO A 237 -15.66 21.39 -19.19
N ALA A 238 -14.78 20.39 -19.09
CA ALA A 238 -14.02 19.96 -20.25
C ALA A 238 -15.08 19.49 -21.24
N ALA A 239 -15.33 20.31 -22.27
CA ALA A 239 -16.23 19.98 -23.34
C ALA A 239 -15.85 18.58 -23.82
N GLY A 240 -16.80 17.65 -23.73
CA GLY A 240 -16.66 16.31 -24.28
C GLY A 240 -16.52 16.42 -25.79
N LYS A 241 -15.31 16.71 -26.26
CA LYS A 241 -14.93 16.41 -27.63
C LYS A 241 -14.87 14.90 -27.69
N VAL A 242 -15.71 14.31 -28.54
CA VAL A 242 -15.46 12.97 -29.07
C VAL A 242 -14.10 13.07 -29.74
N VAL A 243 -13.05 12.67 -29.03
CA VAL A 243 -11.69 12.78 -29.52
C VAL A 243 -11.47 11.59 -30.42
N ASP A 244 -11.25 11.86 -31.71
CA ASP A 244 -10.54 10.93 -32.57
C ASP A 244 -9.26 10.56 -31.83
N LEU A 245 -9.15 9.30 -31.43
CA LEU A 245 -8.05 8.80 -30.61
C LEU A 245 -6.71 9.21 -31.22
N MET A 246 -6.58 9.21 -32.54
CA MET A 246 -5.36 9.66 -33.24
C MET A 246 -5.02 11.13 -32.92
N ALA A 247 -6.01 12.02 -32.98
CA ALA A 247 -5.83 13.44 -32.64
C ALA A 247 -5.53 13.66 -31.15
N ALA A 248 -6.15 12.85 -30.26
CA ALA A 248 -5.87 12.88 -28.82
C ALA A 248 -4.42 12.52 -28.52
N LEU A 249 -3.95 11.46 -29.16
CA LEU A 249 -2.63 10.87 -29.00
C LEU A 249 -1.55 11.80 -29.55
N GLU A 250 -1.73 12.39 -30.73
CA GLU A 250 -0.80 13.39 -31.29
C GLU A 250 -0.69 14.65 -30.43
N ALA A 251 -1.82 15.13 -29.89
CA ALA A 251 -1.83 16.28 -29.00
C ALA A 251 -1.05 16.01 -27.70
N SER A 252 -1.16 14.79 -27.16
CA SER A 252 -0.44 14.37 -25.94
C SER A 252 1.08 14.32 -26.15
N ILE A 253 1.56 13.82 -27.30
CA ILE A 253 2.99 13.82 -27.65
C ILE A 253 3.53 15.25 -27.75
N LYS A 254 2.82 16.14 -28.45
CA LYS A 254 3.23 17.55 -28.64
C LYS A 254 3.29 18.29 -27.29
N ALA A 255 2.29 18.13 -26.43
CA ALA A 255 2.26 18.77 -25.12
C ALA A 255 3.41 18.32 -24.21
N THR A 256 3.76 17.03 -24.25
CA THR A 256 4.84 16.45 -23.43
C THR A 256 6.23 16.89 -23.93
N ALA A 257 6.42 17.00 -25.25
CA ALA A 257 7.66 17.50 -25.85
C ALA A 257 7.91 18.98 -25.50
N GLU A 258 6.87 19.81 -25.45
CA GLU A 258 6.97 21.22 -25.05
C GLU A 258 7.29 21.39 -23.56
N GLN A 259 6.76 20.53 -22.69
CA GLN A 259 7.09 20.55 -21.25
C GLN A 259 8.54 20.11 -20.97
N LYS A 260 9.07 19.11 -21.71
CA LYS A 260 10.50 18.74 -21.63
C LYS A 260 11.40 19.89 -22.09
N LYS A 261 11.02 20.66 -23.14
CA LYS A 261 11.76 21.86 -23.57
C LYS A 261 11.74 22.99 -22.54
N LYS A 262 10.64 23.19 -21.82
CA LYS A 262 10.55 24.23 -20.77
C LYS A 262 11.35 23.90 -19.50
N LYS A 263 11.53 22.62 -19.16
CA LYS A 263 12.40 22.20 -18.03
C LYS A 263 13.90 22.21 -18.36
N ALA A 264 14.28 22.24 -19.64
CA ALA A 264 15.68 22.23 -20.08
C ALA A 264 16.27 23.63 -20.39
N ALA A 265 15.51 24.72 -20.21
CA ALA A 265 16.05 26.07 -20.38
C ALA A 265 16.96 26.44 -19.19
N PRO A 266 18.26 26.74 -19.40
CA PRO A 266 19.15 27.10 -18.32
C PRO A 266 18.75 28.45 -17.73
N ARG A 267 18.51 28.48 -16.41
CA ARG A 267 18.46 29.72 -15.63
C ARG A 267 19.82 30.42 -15.78
N SER A 268 19.83 31.54 -16.49
CA SER A 268 20.99 32.43 -16.58
C SER A 268 21.37 32.91 -15.17
N ALA A 269 22.60 32.64 -14.76
CA ALA A 269 23.14 33.06 -13.48
C ALA A 269 23.31 34.59 -13.45
N PRO A 270 23.01 35.28 -12.33
CA PRO A 270 23.21 36.71 -12.24
C PRO A 270 24.71 37.04 -12.17
N LYS A 271 25.13 37.99 -13.01
CA LYS A 271 26.49 38.56 -13.07
C LYS A 271 26.96 39.04 -11.68
N ARG A 272 28.05 38.44 -11.21
CA ARG A 272 28.82 38.87 -10.04
C ARG A 272 29.46 40.23 -10.33
N ARG A 273 29.02 41.31 -9.66
CA ARG A 273 29.74 42.59 -9.66
C ARG A 273 30.96 42.46 -8.76
N THR A 274 32.14 42.59 -9.35
CA THR A 274 33.40 42.86 -8.67
C THR A 274 33.37 44.28 -8.08
N ALA A 275 33.78 44.41 -6.82
CA ALA A 275 34.19 45.69 -6.24
C ALA A 275 35.55 45.48 -5.58
N VAL A 276 36.53 46.23 -6.09
CA VAL A 276 37.94 46.28 -5.72
C VAL A 276 38.12 47.15 -4.48
N ALA A 277 39.14 46.82 -3.68
CA ALA A 277 39.54 47.42 -2.41
C ALA A 277 40.18 48.81 -2.52
N ALA A 278 40.05 49.60 -1.45
CA ALA A 278 40.99 50.60 -0.89
C ALA A 278 40.35 51.12 0.42
N GLY A 279 40.98 51.39 1.55
CA GLY A 279 42.36 51.42 2.02
C GLY A 279 42.38 52.28 3.30
N ALA A 280 43.02 51.77 4.37
CA ALA A 280 43.60 52.44 5.56
C ALA A 280 42.82 53.51 6.38
N ILE A 281 42.82 53.38 7.71
CA ILE A 281 43.64 54.19 8.66
C ILE A 281 43.35 53.79 10.14
N SER A 282 44.46 53.61 10.86
CA SER A 282 44.75 53.62 12.30
C SER A 282 43.79 54.34 13.28
N THR A 283 43.59 53.78 14.48
CA THR A 283 44.22 54.27 15.76
C THR A 283 43.64 53.55 16.99
N ASN A 284 44.51 53.31 17.99
CA ASN A 284 44.33 53.25 19.45
C ASN A 284 43.01 52.68 20.06
N GLY A 285 43.01 51.90 21.13
CA GLY A 285 43.99 51.77 22.21
C GLY A 285 43.39 50.98 23.38
N LYS A 286 44.28 50.69 24.32
CA LYS A 286 44.17 49.86 25.53
C LYS A 286 42.94 50.05 26.44
N ALA A 287 42.81 49.02 27.29
CA ALA A 287 42.33 48.98 28.69
C ALA A 287 40.94 48.33 28.84
N LYS A 288 40.71 47.39 29.75
CA LYS A 288 41.52 46.84 30.85
C LYS A 288 40.94 45.47 31.20
#